data_AF-A0A1Y3BP50-F1
#
_entry.id   AF-A0A1Y3BP50-F1
#
_cell.length_a   1.000
_cell.length_b   1.000
_cell.length_c   1.000
_cell.angle_alpha   90.00
_cell.angle_beta   90.00
_cell.angle_gamma   90.00
#
_symmetry.space_group_name_H-M   'P 1'
#
loop_
_entity.id
_entity.type
_entity.pdbx_description
1 polymer ?
#
loop_
_entity_poly.entity_id
_entity_poly.type
_entity_poly.pdbx_seq_one_letter_code
_entity_poly.pdbx_strand_id
1 'polypeptide(L)'
;ERKYAHYLSKASWFGSLAVLYQTSPESPLIFALFQRLFAMESLDQLKSIAMNECEFSEEEWRSFLIFVAAFYSNMGNYRGFGDSKFVPNLPKNKLDRLIKSSQAYKKDPKFTEYVWNNVCDKVYSLNPDELSLGFQPNGTTTYWSKNMTEEDEKIVKKFLTINNIEAYNTRAFKDPKNGQYIIRFASIRSSSDPDERDYIEKVKLLEMDGHTFRLERGDYSPILSLVNNNLIKAGDCAQNQTERMMVEEYVRHFRSGS
;
A
#
# COMPACT_ATOMS: atom_id res chain seq x y z
N GLU A 1 -25.66 13.52 9.57
CA GLU A 1 -25.04 13.95 8.30
C GLU A 1 -23.58 14.40 8.43
N ARG A 2 -23.24 15.58 8.96
CA ARG A 2 -21.83 16.04 9.00
C ARG A 2 -20.86 15.09 9.72
N LYS A 3 -21.25 14.57 10.89
CA LYS A 3 -20.45 13.57 11.63
C LYS A 3 -20.31 12.25 10.88
N TYR A 4 -21.39 11.81 10.23
CA TYR A 4 -21.40 10.61 9.39
C TYR A 4 -20.38 10.73 8.25
N ALA A 5 -20.46 11.81 7.48
CA ALA A 5 -19.54 12.10 6.38
C ALA A 5 -18.08 12.24 6.86
N HIS A 6 -17.86 12.88 8.01
CA HIS A 6 -16.53 13.01 8.60
C HIS A 6 -15.88 11.65 8.90
N TYR A 7 -16.62 10.74 9.55
CA TYR A 7 -16.08 9.43 9.90
C TYR A 7 -15.91 8.52 8.69
N LEU A 8 -16.84 8.56 7.72
CA LEU A 8 -16.65 7.86 6.45
C LEU A 8 -15.42 8.38 5.71
N SER A 9 -15.23 9.70 5.64
CA SER A 9 -14.04 10.30 5.00
C SER A 9 -12.75 9.84 5.68
N LYS A 10 -12.71 9.81 7.02
CA LYS A 10 -11.56 9.26 7.75
C LYS A 10 -11.32 7.79 7.44
N ALA A 11 -12.37 6.98 7.41
CA ALA A 11 -12.26 5.57 7.06
C ALA A 11 -11.66 5.40 5.66
N SER A 12 -12.13 6.17 4.66
CA SER A 12 -11.61 6.15 3.30
C SER A 12 -10.13 6.56 3.21
N TRP A 13 -9.73 7.64 3.89
CA TRP A 13 -8.33 8.09 3.90
C TRP A 13 -7.38 7.14 4.62
N PHE A 14 -7.82 6.46 5.68
CA PHE A 14 -7.02 5.38 6.27
C PHE A 14 -6.94 4.19 5.31
N GLY A 15 -8.05 3.82 4.67
CA GLY A 15 -8.10 2.73 3.70
C GLY A 15 -7.17 2.95 2.51
N SER A 16 -7.02 4.19 2.05
CA SER A 16 -6.12 4.51 0.93
C SER A 16 -4.64 4.21 1.24
N LEU A 17 -4.24 4.11 2.51
CA LEU A 17 -2.89 3.72 2.88
C LEU A 17 -2.56 2.28 2.48
N ALA A 18 -3.56 1.40 2.34
CA ALA A 18 -3.36 0.05 1.83
C ALA A 18 -2.89 0.07 0.37
N VAL A 19 -3.32 1.08 -0.42
CA VAL A 19 -2.93 1.22 -1.84
C VAL A 19 -1.42 1.36 -2.00
N LEU A 20 -0.74 2.03 -1.07
CA LEU A 20 0.73 2.13 -1.07
C LEU A 20 1.38 0.74 -1.14
N TYR A 21 0.85 -0.23 -0.40
CA TYR A 21 1.35 -1.60 -0.37
C TYR A 21 0.88 -2.45 -1.56
N GLN A 22 -0.14 -1.98 -2.29
CA GLN A 22 -0.70 -2.58 -3.51
C GLN A 22 -0.07 -1.99 -4.79
N THR A 23 0.70 -0.90 -4.68
CA THR A 23 1.37 -0.27 -5.83
C THR A 23 2.79 -0.82 -6.01
N SER A 24 3.70 -0.52 -5.09
CA SER A 24 5.11 -0.93 -5.21
C SER A 24 5.75 -1.17 -3.83
N PRO A 25 6.81 -2.01 -3.75
CA PRO A 25 7.49 -2.27 -2.48
C PRO A 25 8.02 -1.00 -1.78
N GLU A 26 8.44 0.01 -2.55
CA GLU A 26 9.02 1.25 -2.04
C GLU A 26 7.98 2.32 -1.64
N SER A 27 6.76 2.25 -2.17
CA SER A 27 5.73 3.28 -1.94
C SER A 27 5.43 3.55 -0.46
N PRO A 28 5.26 2.56 0.43
CA PRO A 28 5.00 2.83 1.85
C PRO A 28 6.09 3.67 2.53
N LEU A 29 7.36 3.41 2.20
CA LEU A 29 8.49 4.12 2.76
C LEU A 29 8.66 5.53 2.17
N ILE A 30 8.38 5.70 0.86
CA ILE A 30 8.33 7.04 0.24
C ILE A 30 7.25 7.90 0.90
N PHE A 31 6.06 7.34 1.14
CA PHE A 31 4.99 8.03 1.84
C PHE A 31 5.42 8.45 3.25
N ALA A 32 6.01 7.53 4.03
CA ALA A 32 6.48 7.82 5.38
C ALA A 32 7.55 8.94 5.40
N LEU A 33 8.47 8.93 4.43
CA LEU A 33 9.47 9.97 4.27
C LEU A 33 8.83 11.34 4.01
N PHE A 34 7.93 11.44 3.04
CA PHE A 34 7.28 12.69 2.69
C PHE A 34 6.37 13.20 3.82
N GLN A 35 5.59 12.33 4.45
CA GLN A 35 4.79 12.72 5.61
C GLN A 35 5.67 13.32 6.71
N ARG A 36 6.83 12.71 6.99
CA ARG A 36 7.76 13.25 8.00
C ARG A 36 8.37 14.58 7.58
N LEU A 37 8.78 14.71 6.32
CA LEU A 37 9.40 15.91 5.77
C LEU A 37 8.45 17.12 5.89
N PHE A 38 7.24 16.98 5.36
CA PHE A 38 6.25 18.06 5.33
C PHE A 38 5.53 18.29 6.66
N ALA A 39 5.61 17.35 7.62
CA ALA A 39 5.10 17.57 8.97
C ALA A 39 6.07 18.35 9.87
N MET A 40 7.37 18.32 9.57
CA MET A 40 8.40 18.97 10.39
C MET A 40 8.76 20.37 9.89
N GLU A 41 8.48 20.68 8.63
CA GLU A 41 8.84 21.95 7.98
C GLU A 41 7.73 22.44 7.06
N SER A 42 7.53 23.75 7.02
CA SER A 42 6.69 24.37 6.00
C SER A 42 7.35 24.31 4.63
N LEU A 43 6.55 24.50 3.57
CA LEU A 43 7.06 24.56 2.21
C LEU A 43 8.11 25.66 2.03
N ASP A 44 7.94 26.81 2.67
CA ASP A 44 8.89 27.93 2.58
C ASP A 44 10.22 27.61 3.28
N GLN A 45 10.17 26.93 4.43
CA GLN A 45 11.37 26.48 5.14
C GLN A 45 12.14 25.46 4.31
N LEU A 46 11.44 24.45 3.78
CA LEU A 46 12.06 23.41 2.97
C LEU A 46 12.59 23.98 1.64
N LYS A 47 11.88 24.94 1.02
CA LYS A 47 12.35 25.66 -0.17
C LYS A 47 13.63 26.43 0.11
N SER A 48 13.69 27.13 1.25
CA SER A 48 14.90 27.87 1.67
C SER A 48 16.11 26.94 1.79
N ILE A 49 15.95 25.78 2.42
CA ILE A 49 17.02 24.76 2.50
C ILE A 49 17.39 24.25 1.11
N ALA A 50 16.40 23.93 0.28
CA ALA A 50 16.63 23.41 -1.07
C ALA A 50 17.48 24.39 -1.91
N MET A 51 17.16 25.67 -1.88
CA MET A 51 17.86 26.69 -2.67
C MET A 51 19.23 27.05 -2.08
N ASN A 52 19.29 27.28 -0.77
CA ASN A 52 20.50 27.84 -0.13
C ASN A 52 21.55 26.78 0.22
N GLU A 53 21.12 25.56 0.57
CA GLU A 53 22.02 24.50 1.05
C GLU A 53 22.18 23.34 0.05
N CYS A 54 21.19 23.14 -0.82
CA CYS A 54 21.16 21.97 -1.72
C CYS A 54 21.32 22.34 -3.21
N GLU A 55 21.48 23.64 -3.51
CA GLU A 55 21.68 24.21 -4.84
C GLU A 55 20.55 23.86 -5.83
N PHE A 56 19.30 23.83 -5.35
CA PHE A 56 18.15 23.67 -6.24
C PHE A 56 17.95 24.93 -7.07
N SER A 57 17.67 24.76 -8.36
CA SER A 57 17.01 25.79 -9.15
C SER A 57 15.52 25.86 -8.79
N GLU A 58 14.86 26.96 -9.15
CA GLU A 58 13.40 27.08 -9.04
C GLU A 58 12.66 25.97 -9.80
N GLU A 59 13.21 25.53 -10.93
CA GLU A 59 12.65 24.44 -11.72
C GLU A 59 12.79 23.07 -11.04
N GLU A 60 13.92 22.80 -10.40
CA GLU A 60 14.14 21.56 -9.64
C GLU A 60 13.23 21.51 -8.40
N TRP A 61 13.06 22.65 -7.71
CA TRP A 61 12.11 22.75 -6.60
C TRP A 61 10.67 22.46 -7.06
N ARG A 62 10.25 23.08 -8.16
CA ARG A 62 8.93 22.81 -8.77
C ARG A 62 8.79 21.35 -9.16
N SER A 63 9.82 20.76 -9.77
CA SER A 63 9.83 19.35 -10.19
C SER A 63 9.71 18.39 -9.00
N PHE A 64 10.38 18.69 -7.89
CA PHE A 64 10.23 17.95 -6.64
C PHE A 64 8.78 18.01 -6.11
N LEU A 65 8.18 19.21 -6.04
CA LEU A 65 6.80 19.35 -5.59
C LEU A 65 5.80 18.64 -6.51
N ILE A 66 6.01 18.67 -7.83
CA ILE A 66 5.20 17.93 -8.80
C ILE A 66 5.30 16.43 -8.53
N PHE A 67 6.51 15.90 -8.30
CA PHE A 67 6.70 14.49 -7.96
C PHE A 67 5.94 14.09 -6.69
N VAL A 68 6.08 14.87 -5.62
CA VAL A 68 5.40 14.62 -4.34
C VAL A 68 3.88 14.67 -4.50
N ALA A 69 3.37 15.69 -5.21
CA ALA A 69 1.93 15.84 -5.44
C ALA A 69 1.37 14.67 -6.26
N ALA A 70 2.09 14.26 -7.32
CA ALA A 70 1.73 13.11 -8.13
C ALA A 70 1.79 11.79 -7.32
N PHE A 71 2.77 11.66 -6.44
CA PHE A 71 2.88 10.51 -5.55
C PHE A 71 1.66 10.41 -4.63
N TYR A 72 1.26 11.50 -3.97
CA TYR A 72 0.07 11.51 -3.11
C TYR A 72 -1.23 11.30 -3.89
N SER A 73 -1.36 11.86 -5.10
CA SER A 73 -2.58 11.68 -5.89
C SER A 73 -2.77 10.24 -6.37
N ASN A 74 -1.68 9.49 -6.56
CA ASN A 74 -1.71 8.11 -7.02
C ASN A 74 -1.56 7.09 -5.87
N MET A 75 -1.31 7.53 -4.63
CA MET A 75 -0.96 6.66 -3.49
C MET A 75 0.20 5.71 -3.84
N GLY A 76 1.20 6.21 -4.55
CA GLY A 76 2.36 5.43 -4.99
C GLY A 76 3.11 6.10 -6.15
N ASN A 77 4.24 5.49 -6.54
CA ASN A 77 5.13 6.02 -7.59
C ASN A 77 4.82 5.49 -9.01
N TYR A 78 3.59 5.04 -9.25
CA TYR A 78 3.07 4.62 -10.54
C TYR A 78 1.78 5.39 -10.84
N ARG A 79 1.54 5.72 -12.11
CA ARG A 79 0.33 6.44 -12.51
C ARG A 79 -0.88 5.50 -12.44
N GLY A 80 -1.93 5.89 -11.72
CA GLY A 80 -3.19 5.14 -11.68
C GLY A 80 -3.92 5.10 -13.02
N PHE A 81 -3.58 5.99 -13.96
CA PHE A 81 -3.96 5.88 -15.36
C PHE A 81 -2.73 5.58 -16.21
N GLY A 82 -2.65 4.34 -16.71
CA GLY A 82 -1.60 3.87 -17.61
C GLY A 82 -0.43 3.17 -16.92
N ASP A 83 -0.52 2.88 -15.62
CA ASP A 83 0.33 1.96 -14.85
C ASP A 83 1.85 2.12 -15.02
N SER A 84 2.28 3.32 -15.37
CA SER A 84 3.68 3.63 -15.68
C SER A 84 4.37 4.29 -14.50
N LYS A 85 5.62 3.92 -14.27
CA LYS A 85 6.47 4.53 -13.24
C LYS A 85 6.73 5.98 -13.59
N PHE A 86 6.76 6.84 -12.57
CA PHE A 86 7.27 8.19 -12.69
C PHE A 86 8.33 8.44 -11.62
N VAL A 87 9.35 9.22 -11.97
CA VAL A 87 10.51 9.48 -11.11
C VAL A 87 10.68 11.00 -10.91
N PRO A 88 11.37 11.45 -9.86
CA PRO A 88 11.61 12.87 -9.66
C PRO A 88 12.47 13.45 -10.80
N ASN A 89 12.04 14.56 -11.39
CA ASN A 89 12.80 15.26 -12.42
C ASN A 89 13.82 16.24 -11.82
N LEU A 90 14.72 15.73 -10.99
CA LEU A 90 15.85 16.45 -10.42
C LEU A 90 16.99 15.47 -10.06
N PRO A 91 18.25 15.91 -10.02
CA PRO A 91 19.36 15.02 -9.69
C PRO A 91 19.21 14.32 -8.32
N LYS A 92 19.42 13.00 -8.28
CA LYS A 92 19.29 12.19 -7.06
C LYS A 92 20.15 12.71 -5.90
N ASN A 93 21.37 13.16 -6.18
CA ASN A 93 22.27 13.72 -5.17
C ASN A 93 21.72 15.01 -4.55
N LYS A 94 20.98 15.83 -5.31
CA LYS A 94 20.33 17.03 -4.77
C LYS A 94 19.19 16.66 -3.83
N LEU A 95 18.34 15.70 -4.21
CA LEU A 95 17.28 15.23 -3.32
C LEU A 95 17.84 14.57 -2.04
N ASP A 96 18.93 13.81 -2.15
CA ASP A 96 19.66 13.26 -1.01
C ASP A 96 20.15 14.36 -0.05
N ARG A 97 20.76 15.43 -0.58
CA ARG A 97 21.17 16.60 0.21
C ARG A 97 19.97 17.24 0.91
N LEU A 98 18.86 17.47 0.20
CA LEU A 98 17.65 18.07 0.79
C LEU A 98 17.12 17.25 1.97
N ILE A 99 17.03 15.92 1.80
CA ILE A 99 16.57 15.03 2.86
C ILE A 99 17.51 15.11 4.07
N LYS A 100 18.83 15.08 3.87
CA LYS A 100 19.82 15.14 4.96
C LYS A 100 19.90 16.51 5.65
N SER A 101 19.60 17.60 4.94
CA SER A 101 19.57 18.95 5.52
C SER A 101 18.26 19.28 6.24
N SER A 102 17.20 18.51 6.02
CA SER A 102 15.86 18.72 6.59
C SER A 102 15.82 18.64 8.13
N GLN A 103 14.83 19.27 8.74
CA GLN A 103 14.55 19.09 10.17
C GLN A 103 14.09 17.67 10.50
N ALA A 104 13.45 16.99 9.54
CA ALA A 104 13.07 15.58 9.69
C ALA A 104 14.30 14.70 9.95
N TYR A 105 15.40 14.96 9.23
CA TYR A 105 16.69 14.29 9.46
C TYR A 105 17.32 14.75 10.78
N LYS A 106 17.43 16.06 11.04
CA LYS A 106 18.04 16.58 12.29
C LYS A 106 17.39 16.02 13.56
N LYS A 107 16.06 15.86 13.55
CA LYS A 107 15.29 15.33 14.70
C LYS A 107 15.46 13.83 14.90
N ASP A 108 15.65 13.07 13.83
CA ASP A 108 15.79 11.61 13.87
C ASP A 108 16.59 11.11 12.67
N PRO A 109 17.92 11.23 12.73
CA PRO A 109 18.79 10.85 11.62
C PRO A 109 18.65 9.36 11.31
N LYS A 110 18.61 8.51 12.34
CA LYS A 110 18.56 7.05 12.20
C LYS A 110 17.33 6.60 11.41
N PHE A 111 16.14 7.09 11.75
CA PHE A 111 14.94 6.74 11.00
C PHE A 111 15.00 7.27 9.56
N THR A 112 15.37 8.54 9.39
CA THR A 112 15.37 9.17 8.07
C THR A 112 16.39 8.52 7.12
N GLU A 113 17.58 8.17 7.62
CA GLU A 113 18.58 7.39 6.88
C GLU A 113 18.08 6.00 6.53
N TYR A 114 17.50 5.28 7.49
CA TYR A 114 16.95 3.96 7.24
C TYR A 114 15.92 4.00 6.10
N VAL A 115 14.96 4.93 6.18
CA VAL A 115 13.92 5.06 5.15
C VAL A 115 14.54 5.43 3.81
N TRP A 116 15.37 6.47 3.75
CA TRP A 116 15.93 6.96 2.49
C TRP A 116 16.85 5.94 1.82
N ASN A 117 17.73 5.27 2.57
CA ASN A 117 18.63 4.26 2.03
C ASN A 117 17.89 3.05 1.43
N ASN A 118 16.68 2.74 1.92
CA ASN A 118 15.87 1.64 1.38
C ASN A 118 15.10 2.03 0.10
N VAL A 119 14.93 3.32 -0.20
CA VAL A 119 14.09 3.76 -1.34
C VAL A 119 14.82 4.61 -2.37
N CYS A 120 15.96 5.23 -2.04
CA CYS A 120 16.57 6.26 -2.89
C CYS A 120 16.94 5.75 -4.29
N ASP A 121 17.39 4.50 -4.41
CA ASP A 121 17.63 3.87 -5.72
C ASP A 121 16.32 3.59 -6.45
N LYS A 122 15.33 3.00 -5.77
CA LYS A 122 14.05 2.61 -6.37
C LYS A 122 13.21 3.80 -6.82
N VAL A 123 13.28 4.94 -6.13
CA VAL A 123 12.62 6.20 -6.51
C VAL A 123 13.08 6.70 -7.88
N TYR A 124 14.35 6.47 -8.24
CA TYR A 124 14.95 6.94 -9.50
C TYR A 124 15.13 5.84 -10.56
N SER A 125 14.94 4.59 -10.17
CA SER A 125 15.15 3.45 -11.05
C SER A 125 14.17 3.44 -12.21
N LEU A 126 14.72 3.26 -13.41
CA LEU A 126 14.00 3.09 -14.69
C LEU A 126 14.43 1.78 -15.36
N ASN A 127 14.72 0.76 -14.54
CA ASN A 127 15.01 -0.58 -15.07
C ASN A 127 13.80 -1.09 -15.87
N PRO A 128 14.01 -1.85 -16.95
CA PRO A 128 12.91 -2.32 -17.81
C PRO A 128 11.79 -3.05 -17.06
N ASP A 129 12.13 -3.82 -16.03
CA ASP A 129 11.20 -4.58 -15.20
C ASP A 129 10.42 -3.74 -14.16
N GLU A 130 10.65 -2.42 -14.15
CA GLU A 130 10.01 -1.49 -13.23
C GLU A 130 9.23 -0.38 -13.97
N LEU A 131 9.30 -0.30 -15.30
CA LEU A 131 8.68 0.80 -16.06
C LEU A 131 7.15 0.78 -16.00
N SER A 132 6.56 -0.40 -15.81
CA SER A 132 5.11 -0.58 -15.71
C SER A 132 4.72 -1.58 -14.63
N LEU A 133 3.48 -1.50 -14.16
CA LEU A 133 2.90 -2.55 -13.34
C LEU A 133 2.60 -3.79 -14.19
N GLY A 134 2.87 -4.97 -13.64
CA GLY A 134 2.69 -6.24 -14.33
C GLY A 134 3.55 -7.37 -13.76
N PHE A 135 3.48 -8.53 -14.40
CA PHE A 135 4.37 -9.64 -14.05
C PHE A 135 5.78 -9.42 -14.57
N GLN A 136 6.74 -9.97 -13.84
CA GLN A 136 8.12 -10.06 -14.30
C GLN A 136 8.21 -10.93 -15.57
N PRO A 137 9.17 -10.65 -16.49
CA PRO A 137 10.22 -9.63 -16.40
C PRO A 137 9.80 -8.25 -16.93
N ASN A 138 8.57 -8.08 -17.39
CA ASN A 138 8.12 -6.88 -18.11
C ASN A 138 7.49 -5.81 -17.19
N GLY A 139 7.39 -6.08 -15.89
CA GLY A 139 6.83 -5.17 -14.93
C GLY A 139 7.00 -5.65 -13.49
N THR A 140 6.42 -4.87 -12.58
CA THR A 140 6.40 -5.15 -11.15
C THR A 140 4.99 -5.17 -10.60
N THR A 141 4.75 -5.99 -9.60
CA THR A 141 3.46 -6.05 -8.90
C THR A 141 3.69 -6.44 -7.46
N THR A 142 2.76 -6.02 -6.61
CA THR A 142 2.73 -6.37 -5.18
C THR A 142 1.50 -7.21 -4.82
N TYR A 143 0.63 -7.51 -5.80
CA TYR A 143 -0.47 -8.47 -5.66
C TYR A 143 0.02 -9.92 -5.69
N TRP A 144 1.16 -10.13 -6.35
CA TRP A 144 1.82 -11.42 -6.52
C TRP A 144 3.25 -11.31 -5.97
N SER A 145 3.78 -12.37 -5.36
CA SER A 145 5.20 -12.35 -4.95
C SER A 145 6.11 -12.36 -6.18
N LYS A 146 7.30 -11.76 -6.05
CA LYS A 146 8.25 -11.52 -7.17
C LYS A 146 8.61 -12.77 -8.00
N ASN A 147 8.52 -13.95 -7.40
CA ASN A 147 8.81 -15.25 -8.01
C ASN A 147 7.60 -15.88 -8.74
N MET A 148 6.50 -15.16 -8.92
CA MET A 148 5.30 -15.65 -9.60
C MET A 148 5.19 -15.12 -11.04
N THR A 149 4.64 -15.95 -11.92
CA THR A 149 4.38 -15.62 -13.34
C THR A 149 2.88 -15.66 -13.68
N GLU A 150 2.53 -15.37 -14.93
CA GLU A 150 1.16 -15.51 -15.45
C GLU A 150 0.65 -16.96 -15.38
N GLU A 151 1.53 -17.96 -15.43
CA GLU A 151 1.17 -19.36 -15.21
C GLU A 151 0.72 -19.60 -13.76
N ASP A 152 1.43 -19.01 -12.80
CA ASP A 152 1.04 -19.09 -11.40
C ASP A 152 -0.32 -18.41 -11.16
N GLU A 153 -0.60 -17.30 -11.85
CA GLU A 153 -1.91 -16.64 -11.81
C GLU A 153 -3.03 -17.58 -12.27
N LYS A 154 -2.83 -18.34 -13.37
CA LYS A 154 -3.83 -19.29 -13.88
C LYS A 154 -4.12 -20.39 -12.86
N ILE A 155 -3.09 -20.90 -12.19
CA ILE A 155 -3.19 -21.91 -11.13
C ILE A 155 -3.99 -21.36 -9.95
N VAL A 156 -3.63 -20.17 -9.46
CA VAL A 156 -4.32 -19.52 -8.34
C VAL A 156 -5.77 -19.20 -8.70
N LYS A 157 -6.05 -18.66 -9.89
CA LYS A 157 -7.43 -18.38 -10.34
C LYS A 157 -8.30 -19.63 -10.35
N LYS A 158 -7.79 -20.75 -10.89
CA LYS A 158 -8.50 -22.03 -10.88
C LYS A 158 -8.81 -22.50 -9.45
N PHE A 159 -7.84 -22.39 -8.54
CA PHE A 159 -8.02 -22.73 -7.13
C PHE A 159 -9.12 -21.88 -6.46
N LEU A 160 -9.11 -20.56 -6.69
CA LEU A 160 -10.10 -19.64 -6.13
C LEU A 160 -11.52 -19.95 -6.65
N THR A 161 -11.66 -20.20 -7.95
CA THR A 161 -12.95 -20.55 -8.57
C THR A 161 -13.54 -21.84 -8.01
N ILE A 162 -12.74 -22.90 -7.91
CA ILE A 162 -13.21 -24.20 -7.40
C ILE A 162 -13.67 -24.10 -5.95
N ASN A 163 -12.99 -23.28 -5.15
CA ASN A 163 -13.33 -23.08 -3.74
C ASN A 163 -14.34 -21.94 -3.52
N ASN A 164 -14.90 -21.35 -4.58
CA ASN A 164 -15.85 -20.23 -4.54
C ASN A 164 -15.35 -19.04 -3.70
N ILE A 165 -14.06 -18.71 -3.88
CA ILE A 165 -13.40 -17.57 -3.23
C ILE A 165 -13.30 -16.43 -4.24
N GLU A 166 -13.82 -15.27 -3.87
CA GLU A 166 -13.61 -14.05 -4.66
C GLU A 166 -12.21 -13.49 -4.43
N ALA A 167 -11.56 -13.01 -5.49
CA ALA A 167 -10.19 -12.52 -5.42
C ALA A 167 -10.05 -11.08 -4.88
N TYR A 168 -11.16 -10.34 -4.73
CA TYR A 168 -11.17 -8.89 -4.52
C TYR A 168 -10.36 -8.41 -3.32
N ASN A 169 -10.38 -9.15 -2.22
CA ASN A 169 -9.67 -8.80 -0.99
C ASN A 169 -8.45 -9.69 -0.72
N THR A 170 -7.88 -10.31 -1.77
CA THR A 170 -6.78 -11.26 -1.64
C THR A 170 -5.51 -10.82 -2.37
N ARG A 171 -4.37 -11.28 -1.86
CA ARG A 171 -3.09 -11.34 -2.58
C ARG A 171 -2.54 -12.75 -2.58
N ALA A 172 -1.68 -13.06 -3.53
CA ALA A 172 -1.09 -14.38 -3.64
C ALA A 172 0.44 -14.33 -3.52
N PHE A 173 0.99 -15.30 -2.81
CA PHE A 173 2.42 -15.46 -2.63
C PHE A 173 2.81 -16.90 -2.91
N LYS A 174 4.05 -17.12 -3.34
CA LYS A 174 4.62 -18.45 -3.55
C LYS A 174 5.83 -18.63 -2.64
N ASP A 175 5.75 -19.57 -1.72
CA ASP A 175 6.82 -19.84 -0.76
C ASP A 175 8.07 -20.32 -1.55
N PRO A 176 9.22 -19.61 -1.46
CA PRO A 176 10.40 -19.95 -2.21
C PRO A 176 11.06 -21.27 -1.78
N LYS A 177 10.70 -21.82 -0.60
CA LYS A 177 11.32 -23.04 -0.06
C LYS A 177 10.67 -24.32 -0.59
N ASN A 178 9.34 -24.32 -0.73
CA ASN A 178 8.58 -25.52 -1.07
C ASN A 178 7.60 -25.31 -2.24
N GLY A 179 7.47 -24.09 -2.77
CA GLY A 179 6.57 -23.78 -3.87
C GLY A 179 5.09 -23.73 -3.49
N GLN A 180 4.73 -23.78 -2.19
CA GLN A 180 3.36 -23.67 -1.72
C GLN A 180 2.78 -22.28 -2.06
N TYR A 181 1.55 -22.23 -2.57
CA TYR A 181 0.83 -20.99 -2.78
C TYR A 181 0.14 -20.54 -1.49
N ILE A 182 0.21 -19.25 -1.19
CA ILE A 182 -0.38 -18.64 -0.01
C ILE A 182 -1.35 -17.56 -0.50
N ILE A 183 -2.64 -17.75 -0.26
CA ILE A 183 -3.67 -16.75 -0.54
C ILE A 183 -3.94 -16.00 0.75
N ARG A 184 -3.60 -14.71 0.76
CA ARG A 184 -3.72 -13.86 1.94
C ARG A 184 -4.90 -12.90 1.80
N PHE A 185 -5.86 -13.00 2.71
CA PHE A 185 -7.01 -12.12 2.83
C PHE A 185 -6.66 -10.86 3.62
N ALA A 186 -7.15 -9.74 3.14
CA ALA A 186 -7.14 -8.46 3.84
C ALA A 186 -8.15 -8.49 4.99
N SER A 187 -7.66 -8.38 6.21
CA SER A 187 -8.48 -8.42 7.42
C SER A 187 -7.74 -7.88 8.63
N ILE A 188 -8.48 -7.45 9.65
CA ILE A 188 -7.90 -7.11 10.96
C ILE A 188 -7.45 -8.37 11.69
N ARG A 189 -8.30 -9.40 11.72
CA ARG A 189 -8.00 -10.66 12.40
C ARG A 189 -6.94 -11.44 11.65
N SER A 190 -6.07 -12.12 12.40
CA SER A 190 -5.05 -13.02 11.85
C SER A 190 -5.61 -14.44 11.68
N SER A 191 -4.83 -15.32 11.03
CA SER A 191 -5.15 -16.75 10.95
C SER A 191 -5.12 -17.45 12.31
N SER A 192 -4.50 -16.85 13.34
CA SER A 192 -4.45 -17.41 14.69
C SER A 192 -5.66 -17.04 15.55
N ASP A 193 -6.50 -16.12 15.11
CA ASP A 193 -7.73 -15.74 15.82
C ASP A 193 -8.86 -16.73 15.48
N PRO A 194 -9.42 -17.49 16.45
CA PRO A 194 -10.44 -18.52 16.19
C PRO A 194 -11.78 -17.93 15.74
N ASP A 195 -12.05 -16.65 16.03
CA ASP A 195 -13.32 -16.03 15.67
C ASP A 195 -13.40 -15.80 14.16
N GLU A 196 -14.59 -16.04 13.60
CA GLU A 196 -14.94 -15.71 12.22
C GLU A 196 -14.01 -16.40 11.19
N ARG A 197 -13.45 -17.59 11.51
CA ARG A 197 -12.63 -18.40 10.60
C ARG A 197 -13.43 -19.26 9.63
N ASP A 198 -14.73 -19.40 9.87
CA ASP A 198 -15.61 -20.34 9.19
C ASP A 198 -15.47 -20.32 7.66
N TYR A 199 -15.25 -19.16 7.03
CA TYR A 199 -15.12 -19.08 5.57
C TYR A 199 -13.84 -19.73 5.04
N ILE A 200 -12.73 -19.65 5.79
CA ILE A 200 -11.45 -20.28 5.41
C ILE A 200 -11.46 -21.77 5.76
N GLU A 201 -11.98 -22.13 6.93
CA GLU A 201 -12.01 -23.54 7.37
C GLU A 201 -12.99 -24.40 6.54
N LYS A 202 -13.95 -23.77 5.85
CA LYS A 202 -14.83 -24.44 4.87
C LYS A 202 -14.10 -24.85 3.59
N VAL A 203 -12.91 -24.31 3.31
CA VAL A 203 -12.12 -24.62 2.12
C VAL A 203 -11.46 -25.99 2.30
N LYS A 204 -12.05 -27.00 1.65
CA LYS A 204 -11.60 -28.40 1.78
C LYS A 204 -10.49 -28.78 0.82
N LEU A 205 -10.43 -28.13 -0.34
CA LEU A 205 -9.45 -28.44 -1.38
C LEU A 205 -8.26 -27.50 -1.25
N LEU A 206 -7.26 -27.90 -0.47
CA LEU A 206 -5.96 -27.20 -0.33
C LEU A 206 -4.85 -27.81 -1.17
N GLU A 207 -5.17 -28.83 -1.96
CA GLU A 207 -4.26 -29.44 -2.92
C GLU A 207 -4.97 -29.56 -4.27
N MET A 208 -4.32 -29.10 -5.34
CA MET A 208 -4.89 -29.12 -6.69
C MET A 208 -3.78 -29.26 -7.71
N ASP A 209 -3.91 -30.21 -8.64
CA ASP A 209 -2.96 -30.44 -9.73
C ASP A 209 -1.49 -30.62 -9.27
N GLY A 210 -1.27 -31.20 -8.08
CA GLY A 210 0.07 -31.36 -7.50
C GLY A 210 0.63 -30.12 -6.80
N HIS A 211 -0.14 -29.04 -6.73
CA HIS A 211 0.19 -27.83 -5.98
C HIS A 211 -0.53 -27.80 -4.63
N THR A 212 0.15 -27.29 -3.61
CA THR A 212 -0.41 -27.08 -2.28
C THR A 212 -0.73 -25.61 -2.05
N PHE A 213 -1.79 -25.37 -1.29
CA PHE A 213 -2.30 -24.04 -0.98
C PHE A 213 -2.44 -23.85 0.53
N ARG A 214 -2.23 -22.62 0.99
CA ARG A 214 -2.53 -22.18 2.34
C ARG A 214 -3.32 -20.88 2.27
N LEU A 215 -4.33 -20.77 3.12
CA LEU A 215 -5.10 -19.54 3.29
C LEU A 215 -4.59 -18.80 4.53
N GLU A 216 -4.36 -17.51 4.40
CA GLU A 216 -3.90 -16.64 5.46
C GLU A 216 -4.79 -15.40 5.61
N ARG A 217 -4.87 -14.86 6.82
CA ARG A 217 -5.55 -13.61 7.13
C ARG A 217 -4.59 -12.60 7.74
N GLY A 218 -5.02 -11.35 7.77
CA GLY A 218 -4.33 -10.28 8.48
C GLY A 218 -3.61 -9.30 7.56
N ASP A 219 -3.83 -9.37 6.24
CA ASP A 219 -3.22 -8.37 5.35
C ASP A 219 -3.76 -6.98 5.72
N TYR A 220 -2.86 -6.01 5.81
CA TYR A 220 -3.17 -4.61 6.18
C TYR A 220 -3.85 -4.43 7.55
N SER A 221 -3.78 -5.42 8.45
CA SER A 221 -4.51 -5.42 9.73
C SER A 221 -4.45 -4.10 10.53
N PRO A 222 -3.28 -3.46 10.74
CA PRO A 222 -3.22 -2.19 11.45
C PRO A 222 -3.97 -1.05 10.74
N ILE A 223 -3.95 -1.03 9.40
CA ILE A 223 -4.65 -0.02 8.59
C ILE A 223 -6.16 -0.26 8.66
N LEU A 224 -6.59 -1.50 8.45
CA LEU A 224 -8.00 -1.87 8.49
C LEU A 224 -8.62 -1.66 9.89
N SER A 225 -7.82 -1.76 10.95
CA SER A 225 -8.27 -1.41 12.30
C SER A 225 -8.65 0.08 12.40
N LEU A 226 -7.85 0.97 11.81
CA LEU A 226 -8.16 2.40 11.75
C LEU A 226 -9.41 2.68 10.90
N VAL A 227 -9.59 1.94 9.80
CA VAL A 227 -10.81 2.00 8.97
C VAL A 227 -12.03 1.64 9.82
N ASN A 228 -12.03 0.46 10.45
CA ASN A 228 -13.15 -0.02 11.25
C ASN A 228 -13.47 0.89 12.43
N ASN A 229 -12.46 1.42 13.12
CA ASN A 229 -12.68 2.35 14.24
C ASN A 229 -13.45 3.61 13.82
N ASN A 230 -13.31 4.05 12.57
CA ASN A 230 -14.08 5.17 12.03
C ASN A 230 -15.43 4.72 11.46
N LEU A 231 -15.49 3.57 10.79
CA LEU A 231 -16.77 3.03 10.31
C LEU A 231 -17.77 2.78 11.45
N ILE A 232 -17.33 2.24 12.59
CA ILE A 232 -18.19 2.05 13.77
C ILE A 232 -18.81 3.41 14.20
N LYS A 233 -18.00 4.46 14.28
CA LYS A 233 -18.47 5.82 14.63
C LYS A 233 -19.37 6.43 13.54
N ALA A 234 -19.18 6.04 12.28
CA ALA A 234 -20.10 6.40 11.21
C ALA A 234 -21.44 5.68 11.40
N GLY A 235 -21.45 4.39 11.72
CA GLY A 235 -22.68 3.62 12.00
C GLY A 235 -23.51 4.24 13.13
N ASP A 236 -22.88 4.75 14.19
CA ASP A 236 -23.55 5.48 15.28
C ASP A 236 -24.23 6.79 14.83
N CYS A 237 -23.79 7.34 13.69
CA CYS A 237 -24.30 8.58 13.10
C CYS A 237 -25.23 8.35 11.90
N ALA A 238 -25.55 7.09 11.55
CA ALA A 238 -26.39 6.73 10.40
C ALA A 238 -27.82 7.30 10.54
N GLN A 239 -28.44 7.70 9.43
CA GLN A 239 -29.77 8.32 9.44
C GLN A 239 -30.91 7.30 9.39
N ASN A 240 -30.62 6.10 8.91
CA ASN A 240 -31.61 5.04 8.77
C ASN A 240 -30.97 3.67 9.04
N GLN A 241 -31.83 2.67 9.22
CA GLN A 241 -31.41 1.31 9.52
C GLN A 241 -30.58 0.70 8.39
N THR A 242 -30.88 1.02 7.13
CA THR A 242 -30.16 0.49 5.96
C THR A 242 -28.69 0.93 5.97
N GLU A 243 -28.42 2.22 6.17
CA GLU A 243 -27.05 2.75 6.29
C GLU A 243 -26.30 2.09 7.43
N ARG A 244 -26.95 1.96 8.60
CA ARG A 244 -26.35 1.34 9.76
C ARG A 244 -25.98 -0.12 9.49
N MET A 245 -26.91 -0.90 8.95
CA MET A 245 -26.68 -2.31 8.61
C MET A 245 -25.56 -2.46 7.59
N MET A 246 -25.53 -1.62 6.54
CA MET A 246 -24.45 -1.63 5.55
C MET A 246 -23.08 -1.40 6.21
N VAL A 247 -22.98 -0.40 7.09
CA VAL A 247 -21.72 -0.11 7.80
C VAL A 247 -21.33 -1.25 8.75
N GLU A 248 -22.29 -1.88 9.43
CA GLU A 248 -22.04 -3.05 10.28
C GLU A 248 -21.49 -4.23 9.47
N GLU A 249 -22.00 -4.47 8.25
CA GLU A 249 -21.47 -5.48 7.32
C GLU A 249 -20.06 -5.13 6.86
N TYR A 250 -19.76 -3.87 6.49
CA TYR A 250 -18.40 -3.45 6.13
C TYR A 250 -17.41 -3.63 7.29
N VAL A 251 -17.82 -3.29 8.51
CA VAL A 251 -17.01 -3.52 9.71
C VAL A 251 -16.71 -5.00 9.89
N ARG A 252 -17.72 -5.87 9.71
CA ARG A 252 -17.51 -7.33 9.76
C ARG A 252 -16.55 -7.79 8.67
N HIS A 253 -16.74 -7.32 7.45
CA HIS A 253 -15.91 -7.67 6.30
C HIS A 253 -14.44 -7.33 6.53
N PHE A 254 -14.12 -6.08 6.85
CA PHE A 254 -12.73 -5.69 7.09
C PHE A 254 -12.14 -6.31 8.36
N ARG A 255 -12.98 -6.72 9.31
CA ARG A 255 -12.52 -7.44 10.52
C ARG A 255 -12.09 -8.87 10.18
N SER A 256 -12.93 -9.63 9.48
CA SER A 256 -12.76 -11.08 9.28
C SER A 256 -12.12 -11.46 7.94
N GLY A 257 -12.23 -10.59 6.93
CA GLY A 257 -11.86 -10.85 5.53
C GLY A 257 -12.94 -11.57 4.71
N SER A 258 -14.19 -11.61 5.18
CA SER A 258 -15.33 -12.29 4.54
C SER A 258 -16.44 -11.36 4.11
#